data_AF-A0A9E3YYG4-F1
#
_entry.id   AF-A0A9E3YYG4-F1
#
_cell.length_a   1.000
_cell.length_b   1.000
_cell.length_c   1.000
_cell.angle_alpha   90.00
_cell.angle_beta   90.00
_cell.angle_gamma   90.00
#
_symmetry.space_group_name_H-M   'P 1'
#
loop_
_entity.id
_entity.type
_entity.pdbx_description
1 polymer ?
#
loop_
_entity_poly.entity_id
_entity_poly.type
_entity_poly.pdbx_seq_one_letter_code
_entity_poly.pdbx_strand_id
1 'polypeptide(L)'
;MKTGVPSFPVLIVALLLSWSASSSAATCQEIPYKSCFNQLAVNPEGDWSDYSFVVVGHLRSSPGIYEPNKVFRSNLERLFGDDPAFVIALGDLYYNLKEEGLTKLKAWVSEHIPVPFFNAVGNHDTQIGDDPLPDGTRTPASHDIDRYEQEFGEANYHFRLGSELFIFLDTGRVPIVSGKDWDRVKALLANAATDDSIKNIFVLSHKVFWSYNNDNPAMAALFRYRHPIKPPPNYRFFLGDLKPLLESLAANKHIFLISGDIGGGRKYLQTFYLEEPDMTYVATGMGNTPRDSFVNVSVKAGVVSLENINFSTGEKSAMENFGYEYWESFYRENPEYAAKADQIDKQRK
;
A
#
# COMPACT_ATOMS: atom_id res chain seq x y z
N MET A 1 -8.65 -60.57 -64.36
CA MET A 1 -7.27 -60.04 -64.37
C MET A 1 -7.14 -59.02 -63.26
N LYS A 2 -6.08 -59.13 -62.46
CA LYS A 2 -5.78 -58.28 -61.30
C LYS A 2 -5.40 -56.87 -61.76
N THR A 3 -6.03 -55.84 -61.20
CA THR A 3 -5.47 -54.48 -61.18
C THR A 3 -5.77 -53.86 -59.83
N GLY A 4 -4.73 -53.79 -58.99
CA GLY A 4 -4.77 -53.13 -57.70
C GLY A 4 -4.68 -51.62 -57.84
N VAL A 5 -5.28 -50.93 -56.87
CA VAL A 5 -5.12 -49.49 -56.67
C VAL A 5 -4.33 -49.32 -55.35
N PRO A 6 -3.23 -48.56 -55.32
CA PRO A 6 -2.49 -48.33 -54.10
C PRO A 6 -3.16 -47.24 -53.26
N SER A 7 -3.33 -47.50 -51.96
CA SER A 7 -3.74 -46.50 -50.97
C SER A 7 -2.53 -45.67 -50.55
N PHE A 8 -2.56 -44.36 -50.80
CA PHE A 8 -1.61 -43.41 -50.20
C PHE A 8 -2.11 -42.99 -48.80
N PRO A 9 -1.26 -42.98 -47.76
CA PRO A 9 -1.61 -42.36 -46.51
C PRO A 9 -1.49 -40.84 -46.64
N VAL A 10 -2.59 -40.13 -46.39
CA VAL A 10 -2.59 -38.67 -46.22
C VAL A 10 -1.92 -38.39 -44.88
N LEU A 11 -0.68 -37.90 -44.93
CA LEU A 11 0.04 -37.41 -43.75
C LEU A 11 -0.50 -36.02 -43.41
N ILE A 12 -1.44 -35.94 -42.46
CA ILE A 12 -1.88 -34.66 -41.89
C ILE A 12 -0.79 -34.20 -40.92
N VAL A 13 0.08 -33.30 -41.40
CA VAL A 13 1.02 -32.56 -40.55
C VAL A 13 0.20 -31.50 -39.80
N ALA A 14 -0.17 -31.80 -38.56
CA ALA A 14 -0.69 -30.79 -37.65
C ALA A 14 0.46 -29.85 -37.25
N LEU A 15 0.55 -28.68 -37.88
CA LEU A 15 1.37 -27.59 -37.38
C LEU A 15 0.77 -27.10 -36.06
N LEU A 16 1.30 -27.61 -34.95
CA LEU A 16 1.13 -27.01 -33.64
C LEU A 16 1.93 -25.70 -33.60
N LEU A 17 1.29 -24.60 -34.04
CA LEU A 17 1.75 -23.26 -33.76
C LEU A 17 1.57 -23.00 -32.26
N SER A 18 2.60 -23.31 -31.47
CA SER A 18 2.67 -22.84 -30.09
C SER A 18 2.88 -21.33 -30.12
N TRP A 19 1.78 -20.58 -30.01
CA TRP A 19 1.84 -19.17 -29.64
C TRP A 19 2.33 -19.11 -28.19
N SER A 20 3.63 -18.94 -28.02
CA SER A 20 4.19 -18.45 -26.75
C SER A 20 3.74 -17.00 -26.62
N ALA A 21 2.57 -16.79 -26.02
CA ALA A 21 2.14 -15.46 -25.59
C ALA A 21 3.11 -15.03 -24.47
N SER A 22 4.18 -14.34 -24.85
CA SER A 22 4.95 -13.54 -23.91
C SER A 22 4.01 -12.47 -23.38
N SER A 23 3.41 -12.74 -22.23
CA SER A 23 2.65 -11.77 -21.45
C SER A 23 3.60 -10.62 -21.11
N SER A 24 3.50 -9.52 -21.85
CA SER A 24 4.16 -8.26 -21.49
C SER A 24 3.59 -7.79 -20.15
N ALA A 25 4.45 -7.45 -19.20
CA ALA A 25 4.03 -6.82 -17.95
C ALA A 25 3.17 -5.58 -18.21
N ALA A 26 2.27 -5.25 -17.28
CA ALA A 26 1.40 -4.10 -17.42
C ALA A 26 2.22 -2.79 -17.52
N THR A 27 2.11 -2.06 -18.62
CA THR A 27 2.87 -0.82 -18.91
C THR A 27 2.24 0.44 -18.29
N CYS A 28 1.38 0.27 -17.30
CA CYS A 28 0.59 1.37 -16.73
C CYS A 28 1.42 2.35 -15.88
N GLN A 29 2.62 2.00 -15.43
CA GLN A 29 3.42 2.91 -14.58
C GLN A 29 4.37 3.82 -15.38
N GLU A 30 4.24 3.85 -16.71
CA GLU A 30 4.99 4.76 -17.58
C GLU A 30 4.41 6.18 -17.58
N ILE A 31 5.17 7.16 -18.11
CA ILE A 31 4.74 8.56 -18.23
C ILE A 31 3.72 8.69 -19.40
N PRO A 32 2.55 9.34 -19.23
CA PRO A 32 2.03 9.95 -17.99
C PRO A 32 1.64 8.88 -16.97
N TYR A 33 1.97 9.09 -15.69
CA TYR A 33 1.82 8.08 -14.64
C TYR A 33 0.36 7.60 -14.55
N LYS A 34 0.13 6.38 -15.00
CA LYS A 34 -1.20 5.81 -15.18
C LYS A 34 -1.49 4.76 -14.11
N SER A 35 -2.71 4.75 -13.62
CA SER A 35 -3.17 3.74 -12.68
C SER A 35 -3.36 2.42 -13.40
N CYS A 36 -2.78 1.35 -12.85
CA CYS A 36 -3.05 -0.02 -13.32
C CYS A 36 -4.45 -0.52 -12.96
N PHE A 37 -5.14 0.16 -12.03
CA PHE A 37 -6.44 -0.24 -11.51
C PHE A 37 -7.60 0.31 -12.35
N ASN A 38 -7.56 1.61 -12.69
CA ASN A 38 -8.62 2.26 -13.48
C ASN A 38 -8.15 2.95 -14.76
N GLN A 39 -6.87 2.82 -15.13
CA GLN A 39 -6.31 3.35 -16.38
C GLN A 39 -6.37 4.88 -16.51
N LEU A 40 -6.73 5.60 -15.45
CA LEU A 40 -6.64 7.06 -15.38
C LEU A 40 -5.19 7.48 -15.10
N ALA A 41 -4.78 8.64 -15.59
CA ALA A 41 -3.41 9.13 -15.43
C ALA A 41 -3.38 10.52 -14.81
N VAL A 42 -2.33 10.78 -14.02
CA VAL A 42 -1.98 12.16 -13.65
C VAL A 42 -1.18 12.78 -14.80
N ASN A 43 -1.47 14.03 -15.16
CA ASN A 43 -0.70 14.74 -16.17
C ASN A 43 0.58 15.33 -15.54
N PRO A 44 1.78 14.78 -15.76
CA PRO A 44 3.01 15.28 -15.12
C PRO A 44 3.37 16.72 -15.54
N GLU A 45 2.84 17.20 -16.66
CA GLU A 45 3.05 18.56 -17.17
C GLU A 45 2.00 19.57 -16.66
N GLY A 46 1.09 19.14 -15.77
CA GLY A 46 0.10 19.99 -15.13
C GLY A 46 0.70 21.04 -14.19
N ASP A 47 -0.11 22.04 -13.82
CA ASP A 47 0.23 22.94 -12.72
C ASP A 47 0.00 22.23 -11.39
N TRP A 48 1.09 21.78 -10.78
CA TRP A 48 1.11 21.06 -9.51
C TRP A 48 1.53 21.95 -8.34
N SER A 49 1.32 23.26 -8.46
CA SER A 49 1.58 24.20 -7.37
C SER A 49 0.48 24.21 -6.30
N ASP A 50 -0.74 23.79 -6.62
CA ASP A 50 -1.84 23.58 -5.65
C ASP A 50 -2.62 22.32 -6.05
N TYR A 51 -2.51 21.27 -5.25
CA TYR A 51 -3.29 20.04 -5.45
C TYR A 51 -3.49 19.29 -4.13
N SER A 52 -4.43 18.36 -4.13
CA SER A 52 -4.63 17.42 -3.04
C SER A 52 -4.59 15.98 -3.53
N PHE A 53 -4.31 15.05 -2.62
CA PHE A 53 -4.49 13.62 -2.84
C PHE A 53 -4.93 12.94 -1.56
N VAL A 54 -5.57 11.79 -1.69
CA VAL A 54 -6.07 11.03 -0.54
C VAL A 54 -5.25 9.79 -0.32
N VAL A 55 -4.98 9.47 0.95
CA VAL A 55 -4.34 8.23 1.36
C VAL A 55 -5.30 7.38 2.21
N VAL A 56 -5.39 6.09 1.86
CA VAL A 56 -6.24 5.09 2.55
C VAL A 56 -5.47 3.80 2.78
N GLY A 57 -5.71 3.11 3.89
CA GLY A 57 -5.05 1.83 4.19
C GLY A 57 -6.01 0.71 4.53
N HIS A 58 -5.58 -0.54 4.28
CA HIS A 58 -6.30 -1.76 4.69
C HIS A 58 -7.76 -1.81 4.19
N LEU A 59 -7.95 -1.59 2.89
CA LEU A 59 -9.28 -1.48 2.27
C LEU A 59 -10.07 -2.79 2.27
N ARG A 60 -9.39 -3.94 2.31
CA ARG A 60 -10.00 -5.26 2.12
C ARG A 60 -11.18 -5.56 3.05
N SER A 61 -12.12 -6.33 2.51
CA SER A 61 -13.18 -6.98 3.28
C SER A 61 -12.71 -8.32 3.89
N SER A 62 -13.65 -9.03 4.53
CA SER A 62 -13.47 -10.41 4.99
C SER A 62 -13.24 -11.38 3.82
N PRO A 63 -12.69 -12.59 4.07
CA PRO A 63 -12.49 -13.62 3.04
C PRO A 63 -13.76 -13.86 2.22
N GLY A 64 -13.60 -14.01 0.90
CA GLY A 64 -14.71 -14.23 -0.04
C GLY A 64 -15.48 -12.96 -0.45
N ILE A 65 -15.12 -11.79 0.08
CA ILE A 65 -15.65 -10.49 -0.37
C ILE A 65 -14.51 -9.74 -1.05
N TYR A 66 -14.66 -9.49 -2.35
CA TYR A 66 -13.63 -8.92 -3.21
C TYR A 66 -13.78 -7.41 -3.47
N GLU A 67 -14.75 -6.79 -2.81
CA GLU A 67 -14.92 -5.34 -2.79
C GLU A 67 -14.30 -4.77 -1.51
N PRO A 68 -13.95 -3.47 -1.48
CA PRO A 68 -13.53 -2.81 -0.26
C PRO A 68 -14.55 -2.94 0.88
N ASN A 69 -14.10 -2.72 2.11
CA ASN A 69 -14.94 -2.83 3.29
C ASN A 69 -16.17 -1.92 3.22
N LYS A 70 -17.21 -2.28 3.98
CA LYS A 70 -18.52 -1.63 3.88
C LYS A 70 -18.46 -0.14 4.23
N VAL A 71 -17.69 0.26 5.25
CA VAL A 71 -17.60 1.67 5.65
C VAL A 71 -17.01 2.51 4.52
N PHE A 72 -15.95 2.03 3.85
CA PHE A 72 -15.37 2.69 2.69
C PHE A 72 -16.40 2.83 1.54
N ARG A 73 -17.06 1.74 1.15
CA ARG A 73 -18.02 1.74 0.04
C ARG A 73 -19.22 2.64 0.29
N SER A 74 -19.73 2.65 1.52
CA SER A 74 -20.93 3.42 1.88
C SER A 74 -20.70 4.92 2.03
N ASN A 75 -19.44 5.37 2.05
CA ASN A 75 -19.08 6.78 2.25
C ASN A 75 -17.99 7.24 1.27
N LEU A 76 -17.92 6.58 0.10
CA LEU A 76 -16.86 6.78 -0.88
C LEU A 76 -16.82 8.21 -1.41
N GLU A 77 -17.98 8.86 -1.53
CA GLU A 77 -18.11 10.23 -2.01
C GLU A 77 -17.27 11.23 -1.20
N ARG A 78 -16.97 10.91 0.05
CA ARG A 78 -16.21 11.78 0.95
C ARG A 78 -14.74 11.90 0.57
N LEU A 79 -14.17 10.88 -0.08
CA LEU A 79 -12.81 10.97 -0.63
C LEU A 79 -12.69 12.17 -1.58
N PHE A 80 -13.76 12.48 -2.30
CA PHE A 80 -13.75 13.45 -3.37
C PHE A 80 -14.25 14.84 -2.94
N GLY A 81 -14.45 15.07 -1.64
CA GLY A 81 -14.94 16.34 -1.11
C GLY A 81 -14.01 17.53 -1.35
N ASP A 82 -12.70 17.26 -1.40
CA ASP A 82 -11.64 18.27 -1.64
C ASP A 82 -10.98 18.10 -3.03
N ASP A 83 -11.70 17.48 -3.99
CA ASP A 83 -11.28 17.28 -5.39
C ASP A 83 -9.84 16.73 -5.55
N PRO A 84 -9.52 15.55 -4.97
CA PRO A 84 -8.18 15.02 -5.00
C PRO A 84 -7.75 14.66 -6.42
N ALA A 85 -6.52 15.01 -6.77
CA ALA A 85 -5.92 14.68 -8.06
C ALA A 85 -5.74 13.17 -8.25
N PHE A 86 -5.58 12.41 -7.16
CA PHE A 86 -5.44 10.95 -7.17
C PHE A 86 -5.67 10.36 -5.76
N VAL A 87 -5.83 9.04 -5.72
CA VAL A 87 -5.93 8.24 -4.48
C VAL A 87 -4.73 7.30 -4.39
N ILE A 88 -4.12 7.22 -3.21
CA ILE A 88 -3.11 6.23 -2.85
C ILE A 88 -3.70 5.27 -1.82
N ALA A 89 -3.76 3.99 -2.17
CA ALA A 89 -3.97 2.92 -1.22
C ALA A 89 -2.64 2.40 -0.66
N LEU A 90 -2.62 2.08 0.63
CA LEU A 90 -1.47 1.57 1.35
C LEU A 90 -1.58 0.06 1.56
N GLY A 91 -1.97 -0.65 0.51
CA GLY A 91 -1.99 -2.11 0.45
C GLY A 91 -3.14 -2.77 1.19
N ASP A 92 -3.16 -4.10 1.09
CA ASP A 92 -4.24 -4.96 1.61
C ASP A 92 -5.59 -4.57 0.99
N LEU A 93 -5.64 -4.57 -0.34
CA LEU A 93 -6.82 -4.22 -1.13
C LEU A 93 -7.85 -5.35 -1.15
N TYR A 94 -7.37 -6.60 -1.12
CA TYR A 94 -8.17 -7.83 -1.04
C TYR A 94 -7.56 -8.81 -0.03
N TYR A 95 -8.25 -9.92 0.25
CA TYR A 95 -7.81 -10.89 1.25
C TYR A 95 -6.67 -11.79 0.78
N ASN A 96 -6.70 -12.21 -0.48
CA ASN A 96 -5.65 -12.99 -1.10
C ASN A 96 -5.67 -12.79 -2.63
N LEU A 97 -4.49 -12.94 -3.23
CA LEU A 97 -4.27 -12.85 -4.65
C LEU A 97 -4.97 -14.00 -5.36
N LYS A 98 -6.18 -13.71 -5.85
CA LYS A 98 -7.04 -14.63 -6.61
C LYS A 98 -7.57 -13.91 -7.84
N GLU A 99 -7.77 -14.67 -8.92
CA GLU A 99 -8.29 -14.15 -10.18
C GLU A 99 -9.58 -13.33 -10.01
N GLU A 100 -10.50 -13.88 -9.21
CA GLU A 100 -11.77 -13.22 -8.91
C GLU A 100 -11.55 -11.91 -8.12
N GLY A 101 -10.62 -11.89 -7.17
CA GLY A 101 -10.26 -10.71 -6.40
C GLY A 101 -9.64 -9.61 -7.26
N LEU A 102 -8.71 -9.99 -8.14
CA LEU A 102 -8.07 -9.11 -9.11
C LEU A 102 -9.10 -8.46 -10.04
N THR A 103 -9.94 -9.29 -10.66
CA THR A 103 -10.95 -8.83 -11.62
C THR A 103 -11.98 -7.93 -10.95
N LYS A 104 -12.55 -8.35 -9.80
CA LYS A 104 -13.60 -7.60 -9.12
C LYS A 104 -13.08 -6.30 -8.52
N LEU A 105 -11.87 -6.28 -7.95
CA LEU A 105 -11.29 -5.05 -7.43
C LEU A 105 -11.02 -4.04 -8.56
N LYS A 106 -10.41 -4.47 -9.68
CA LYS A 106 -10.17 -3.59 -10.84
C LYS A 106 -11.47 -3.00 -11.38
N ALA A 107 -12.50 -3.84 -11.53
CA ALA A 107 -13.83 -3.40 -11.96
C ALA A 107 -14.42 -2.37 -10.97
N TRP A 108 -14.37 -2.67 -9.67
CA TRP A 108 -14.89 -1.80 -8.63
C TRP A 108 -14.18 -0.44 -8.62
N VAL A 109 -12.84 -0.42 -8.65
CA VAL A 109 -12.03 0.81 -8.68
C VAL A 109 -12.32 1.61 -9.96
N SER A 110 -12.42 0.94 -11.11
CA SER A 110 -12.74 1.60 -12.39
C SER A 110 -14.13 2.23 -12.42
N GLU A 111 -15.11 1.60 -11.79
CA GLU A 111 -16.49 2.09 -11.76
C GLU A 111 -16.70 3.23 -10.75
N HIS A 112 -15.97 3.22 -9.63
CA HIS A 112 -16.31 4.07 -8.49
C HIS A 112 -15.27 5.15 -8.14
N ILE A 113 -14.03 5.03 -8.62
CA ILE A 113 -12.96 6.00 -8.33
C ILE A 113 -12.62 6.78 -9.62
N PRO A 114 -13.09 8.03 -9.75
CA PRO A 114 -12.99 8.82 -10.98
C PRO A 114 -11.64 9.52 -11.16
N VAL A 115 -10.64 9.19 -10.35
CA VAL A 115 -9.28 9.75 -10.37
C VAL A 115 -8.25 8.62 -10.34
N PRO A 116 -6.99 8.83 -10.77
CA PRO A 116 -5.96 7.81 -10.73
C PRO A 116 -5.83 7.15 -9.34
N PHE A 117 -5.75 5.82 -9.32
CA PHE A 117 -5.64 5.01 -8.10
C PHE A 117 -4.31 4.25 -8.06
N PHE A 118 -3.45 4.57 -7.09
CA PHE A 118 -2.15 3.94 -6.91
C PHE A 118 -2.15 3.05 -5.66
N ASN A 119 -1.26 2.06 -5.60
CA ASN A 119 -1.16 1.13 -4.46
C ASN A 119 0.28 0.94 -3.99
N ALA A 120 0.51 1.02 -2.68
CA ALA A 120 1.71 0.50 -2.03
C ALA A 120 1.43 -0.93 -1.54
N VAL A 121 2.12 -1.91 -2.11
CA VAL A 121 1.76 -3.34 -1.98
C VAL A 121 1.73 -3.82 -0.53
N GLY A 122 0.61 -4.42 -0.13
CA GLY A 122 0.40 -5.08 1.15
C GLY A 122 0.66 -6.58 1.13
N ASN A 123 0.71 -7.19 2.31
CA ASN A 123 1.02 -8.62 2.39
C ASN A 123 -0.10 -9.46 1.80
N HIS A 124 -1.37 -9.04 1.92
CA HIS A 124 -2.49 -9.76 1.33
C HIS A 124 -2.59 -9.56 -0.19
N ASP A 125 -1.99 -8.50 -0.73
CA ASP A 125 -2.00 -8.22 -2.17
C ASP A 125 -1.16 -9.23 -2.97
N THR A 126 -0.17 -9.85 -2.33
CA THR A 126 0.67 -10.88 -2.97
C THR A 126 0.42 -12.27 -2.41
N GLN A 127 -0.35 -12.38 -1.31
CA GLN A 127 -0.57 -13.65 -0.63
C GLN A 127 -1.46 -14.59 -1.45
N ILE A 128 -0.99 -15.79 -1.73
CA ILE A 128 -1.78 -16.92 -2.23
C ILE A 128 -2.00 -17.94 -1.10
N GLY A 129 -3.11 -18.68 -1.16
CA GLY A 129 -3.50 -19.62 -0.12
C GLY A 129 -4.16 -18.96 1.10
N ASP A 130 -3.89 -19.50 2.30
CA ASP A 130 -4.56 -19.15 3.56
C ASP A 130 -6.09 -19.31 3.52
N ASP A 131 -6.59 -20.19 2.66
CA ASP A 131 -8.02 -20.40 2.49
C ASP A 131 -8.56 -21.31 3.59
N PRO A 132 -9.74 -21.00 4.16
CA PRO A 132 -10.36 -21.86 5.16
C PRO A 132 -10.79 -23.20 4.53
N LEU A 133 -10.49 -24.29 5.23
CA LEU A 133 -10.86 -25.66 4.87
C LEU A 133 -12.07 -26.14 5.70
N PRO A 134 -12.84 -27.14 5.24
CA PRO A 134 -14.05 -27.61 5.93
C PRO A 134 -13.81 -28.12 7.36
N ASP A 135 -12.59 -28.57 7.66
CA ASP A 135 -12.17 -29.06 8.98
C ASP A 135 -11.70 -27.94 9.93
N GLY A 136 -11.80 -26.67 9.50
CA GLY A 136 -11.36 -25.50 10.26
C GLY A 136 -9.86 -25.20 10.14
N THR A 137 -9.10 -26.00 9.38
CA THR A 137 -7.71 -25.69 9.05
C THR A 137 -7.63 -24.71 7.87
N ARG A 138 -6.41 -24.34 7.45
CA ARG A 138 -6.20 -23.38 6.36
C ARG A 138 -5.15 -23.91 5.38
N THR A 139 -5.27 -23.56 4.10
CA THR A 139 -4.22 -23.88 3.13
C THR A 139 -2.92 -23.12 3.46
N PRO A 140 -1.74 -23.68 3.14
CA PRO A 140 -0.48 -22.96 3.31
C PRO A 140 -0.50 -21.62 2.59
N ALA A 141 0.00 -20.58 3.25
CA ALA A 141 0.14 -19.25 2.68
C ALA A 141 1.54 -19.07 2.07
N SER A 142 1.61 -18.46 0.89
CA SER A 142 2.87 -17.98 0.29
C SER A 142 2.63 -16.67 -0.45
N HIS A 143 3.66 -16.09 -1.05
CA HIS A 143 3.55 -14.85 -1.83
C HIS A 143 3.89 -15.10 -3.30
N ASP A 144 3.11 -14.53 -4.22
CA ASP A 144 3.31 -14.57 -5.66
C ASP A 144 3.36 -13.15 -6.21
N ILE A 145 4.56 -12.56 -6.11
CA ILE A 145 4.82 -11.19 -6.56
C ILE A 145 4.73 -11.08 -8.08
N ASP A 146 5.19 -12.10 -8.81
CA ASP A 146 5.22 -12.09 -10.27
C ASP A 146 3.80 -11.99 -10.83
N ARG A 147 2.83 -12.68 -10.20
CA ARG A 147 1.42 -12.55 -10.56
C ARG A 147 0.85 -11.17 -10.24
N TYR A 148 1.22 -10.55 -9.12
CA TYR A 148 0.82 -9.18 -8.82
C TYR A 148 1.38 -8.21 -9.88
N GLU A 149 2.67 -8.30 -10.20
CA GLU A 149 3.34 -7.38 -11.12
C GLU A 149 2.89 -7.55 -12.57
N GLN A 150 2.53 -8.77 -12.96
CA GLN A 150 1.87 -9.04 -14.25
C GLN A 150 0.57 -8.21 -14.40
N GLU A 151 -0.18 -8.04 -13.32
CA GLU A 151 -1.50 -7.39 -13.33
C GLU A 151 -1.46 -5.89 -13.04
N PHE A 152 -0.53 -5.45 -12.19
CA PHE A 152 -0.49 -4.10 -11.64
C PHE A 152 0.85 -3.36 -11.82
N GLY A 153 1.78 -3.92 -12.59
CA GLY A 153 3.12 -3.36 -12.77
C GLY A 153 4.00 -3.55 -11.52
N GLU A 154 5.20 -2.98 -11.54
CA GLU A 154 6.20 -3.16 -10.49
C GLU A 154 5.64 -2.82 -9.10
N ALA A 155 5.96 -3.63 -8.09
CA ALA A 155 5.56 -3.37 -6.72
C ALA A 155 6.41 -2.28 -6.04
N ASN A 156 7.65 -2.13 -6.50
CA ASN A 156 8.56 -1.04 -6.15
C ASN A 156 8.62 -0.03 -7.31
N TYR A 157 7.93 1.10 -7.16
CA TYR A 157 7.89 2.12 -8.21
C TYR A 157 7.94 3.52 -7.61
N HIS A 158 8.06 4.51 -8.47
CA HIS A 158 8.09 5.90 -8.06
C HIS A 158 7.51 6.77 -9.16
N PHE A 159 7.06 7.95 -8.78
CA PHE A 159 6.77 9.01 -9.73
C PHE A 159 7.06 10.37 -9.13
N ARG A 160 7.19 11.37 -9.99
CA ARG A 160 7.37 12.75 -9.61
C ARG A 160 6.17 13.57 -10.05
N LEU A 161 5.67 14.42 -9.18
CA LEU A 161 4.60 15.37 -9.50
C LEU A 161 5.00 16.73 -8.94
N GLY A 162 5.14 17.75 -9.80
CA GLY A 162 5.60 19.07 -9.35
C GLY A 162 6.91 19.01 -8.55
N SER A 163 6.84 19.43 -7.29
CA SER A 163 7.93 19.45 -6.32
C SER A 163 8.01 18.19 -5.44
N GLU A 164 7.23 17.16 -5.73
CA GLU A 164 7.09 15.98 -4.89
C GLU A 164 7.66 14.73 -5.57
N LEU A 165 8.42 13.95 -4.81
CA LEU A 165 8.85 12.60 -5.18
C LEU A 165 8.04 11.58 -4.37
N PHE A 166 7.32 10.69 -5.04
CA PHE A 166 6.58 9.60 -4.43
C PHE A 166 7.32 8.29 -4.67
N ILE A 167 7.65 7.57 -3.61
CA ILE A 167 8.38 6.30 -3.63
C ILE A 167 7.52 5.23 -2.98
N PHE A 168 7.13 4.21 -3.73
CA PHE A 168 6.31 3.09 -3.27
C PHE A 168 7.22 1.90 -3.00
N LEU A 169 7.19 1.39 -1.77
CA LEU A 169 7.99 0.25 -1.34
C LEU A 169 7.10 -0.96 -1.10
N ASP A 170 7.44 -2.08 -1.74
CA ASP A 170 6.86 -3.39 -1.42
C ASP A 170 7.29 -3.78 -0.01
N THR A 171 6.34 -3.74 0.90
CA THR A 171 6.55 -4.21 2.29
C THR A 171 5.67 -5.41 2.60
N GLY A 172 4.95 -5.94 1.59
CA GLY A 172 4.08 -7.09 1.75
C GLY A 172 4.83 -8.37 2.03
N ARG A 173 6.13 -8.41 1.72
CA ARG A 173 7.01 -9.57 1.89
C ARG A 173 8.37 -9.18 2.50
N VAL A 174 9.16 -10.20 2.82
CA VAL A 174 10.53 -10.06 3.33
C VAL A 174 11.49 -10.70 2.35
N PRO A 175 12.63 -10.05 2.00
CA PRO A 175 13.04 -8.70 2.41
C PRO A 175 12.13 -7.60 1.83
N ILE A 176 12.06 -6.44 2.51
CA ILE A 176 11.25 -5.26 2.11
C ILE A 176 11.73 -4.74 0.75
N VAL A 177 12.98 -4.31 0.66
CA VAL A 177 13.60 -3.93 -0.61
C VAL A 177 15.01 -4.51 -0.64
N SER A 178 15.44 -5.07 -1.78
CA SER A 178 16.76 -5.68 -1.91
C SER A 178 17.26 -5.67 -3.36
N GLY A 179 18.54 -5.95 -3.55
CA GLY A 179 19.15 -6.06 -4.88
C GLY A 179 18.93 -4.80 -5.72
N LYS A 180 18.49 -4.99 -6.97
CA LYS A 180 18.31 -3.92 -7.95
C LYS A 180 17.30 -2.86 -7.53
N ASP A 181 16.23 -3.26 -6.84
CA ASP A 181 15.22 -2.31 -6.36
C ASP A 181 15.81 -1.39 -5.29
N TRP A 182 16.67 -1.93 -4.42
CA TRP A 182 17.36 -1.11 -3.43
C TRP A 182 18.37 -0.15 -4.07
N ASP A 183 19.11 -0.63 -5.07
CA ASP A 183 20.01 0.23 -5.83
C ASP A 183 19.26 1.37 -6.54
N ARG A 184 18.07 1.09 -7.08
CA ARG A 184 17.18 2.12 -7.66
C ARG A 184 16.72 3.12 -6.62
N VAL A 185 16.28 2.69 -5.43
CA VAL A 185 15.87 3.62 -4.37
C VAL A 185 17.03 4.52 -3.93
N LYS A 186 18.24 3.97 -3.73
CA LYS A 186 19.43 4.77 -3.41
C LYS A 186 19.74 5.79 -4.50
N ALA A 187 19.67 5.40 -5.77
CA ALA A 187 19.89 6.32 -6.89
C ALA A 187 18.83 7.43 -6.94
N LEU A 188 17.56 7.11 -6.68
CA LEU A 188 16.48 8.10 -6.59
C LEU A 188 16.72 9.12 -5.49
N LEU A 189 17.07 8.66 -4.29
CA LEU A 189 17.37 9.53 -3.15
C LEU A 189 18.62 10.39 -3.40
N ALA A 190 19.66 9.82 -4.02
CA ALA A 190 20.86 10.57 -4.40
C ALA A 190 20.55 11.67 -5.43
N ASN A 191 19.72 11.38 -6.43
CA ASN A 191 19.28 12.38 -7.40
C ASN A 191 18.45 13.48 -6.72
N ALA A 192 17.52 13.10 -5.84
CA ALA A 192 16.70 14.04 -5.09
C ALA A 192 17.53 14.95 -4.16
N ALA A 193 18.65 14.46 -3.63
CA ALA A 193 19.59 15.26 -2.83
C ALA A 193 20.11 16.48 -3.59
N THR A 194 20.33 16.33 -4.90
CA THR A 194 20.90 17.37 -5.77
C THR A 194 19.85 18.16 -6.56
N ASP A 195 18.60 17.74 -6.52
CA ASP A 195 17.50 18.41 -7.23
C ASP A 195 16.75 19.36 -6.30
N ASP A 196 17.08 20.66 -6.40
CA ASP A 196 16.44 21.72 -5.60
C ASP A 196 14.95 21.92 -5.90
N SER A 197 14.47 21.42 -7.04
CA SER A 197 13.05 21.51 -7.39
C SER A 197 12.19 20.48 -6.65
N ILE A 198 12.79 19.41 -6.12
CA ILE A 198 12.10 18.51 -5.18
C ILE A 198 12.10 19.17 -3.79
N LYS A 199 10.93 19.31 -3.19
CA LYS A 199 10.73 19.86 -1.83
C LYS A 199 10.30 18.79 -0.84
N ASN A 200 9.48 17.84 -1.29
CA ASN A 200 8.93 16.79 -0.44
C ASN A 200 9.22 15.40 -1.01
N ILE A 201 9.50 14.45 -0.13
CA ILE A 201 9.65 13.04 -0.46
C ILE A 201 8.63 12.24 0.34
N PHE A 202 7.71 11.60 -0.35
CA PHE A 202 6.75 10.65 0.22
C PHE A 202 7.28 9.24 0.03
N VAL A 203 7.46 8.50 1.12
CA VAL A 203 7.77 7.07 1.14
C VAL A 203 6.51 6.33 1.58
N LEU A 204 5.90 5.61 0.64
CA LEU A 204 4.63 4.94 0.78
C LEU A 204 4.87 3.43 0.96
N SER A 205 4.24 2.85 1.96
CA SER A 205 4.33 1.42 2.21
C SER A 205 3.04 0.87 2.78
N HIS A 206 2.86 -0.45 2.74
CA HIS A 206 1.84 -1.07 3.54
C HIS A 206 2.30 -1.21 5.00
N LYS A 207 3.39 -1.94 5.25
CA LYS A 207 3.86 -2.16 6.63
C LYS A 207 4.35 -0.88 7.26
N VAL A 208 4.08 -0.76 8.56
CA VAL A 208 4.65 0.27 9.44
C VAL A 208 6.09 -0.14 9.81
N PHE A 209 6.92 -0.43 8.82
CA PHE A 209 8.24 -1.02 9.03
C PHE A 209 9.19 -0.11 9.83
N TRP A 210 8.93 1.20 9.81
CA TRP A 210 9.67 2.22 10.55
C TRP A 210 9.37 2.26 12.06
N SER A 211 8.31 1.60 12.54
CA SER A 211 8.00 1.56 13.98
C SER A 211 8.76 0.46 14.73
N TYR A 212 9.40 -0.47 14.03
CA TYR A 212 10.06 -1.61 14.65
C TYR A 212 11.44 -1.26 15.20
N ASN A 213 11.70 -1.63 16.46
CA ASN A 213 12.95 -1.34 17.17
C ASN A 213 13.34 0.15 17.15
N ASN A 214 12.38 1.05 16.96
CA ASN A 214 12.64 2.48 16.99
C ASN A 214 12.77 2.92 18.45
N ASP A 215 13.87 3.60 18.76
CA ASP A 215 14.16 4.06 20.12
C ASP A 215 13.30 5.28 20.51
N ASN A 216 12.52 5.86 19.59
CA ASN A 216 11.59 6.93 19.91
C ASN A 216 10.41 6.41 20.77
N PRO A 217 10.27 6.84 22.03
CA PRO A 217 9.17 6.42 22.90
C PRO A 217 7.78 6.75 22.34
N ALA A 218 7.63 7.80 21.53
CA ALA A 218 6.36 8.18 20.92
C ALA A 218 5.84 7.11 19.92
N MET A 219 6.73 6.29 19.34
CA MET A 219 6.34 5.17 18.48
C MET A 219 6.06 3.88 19.25
N ALA A 220 6.40 3.83 20.55
CA ALA A 220 6.28 2.61 21.34
C ALA A 220 4.83 2.14 21.46
N ALA A 221 3.86 3.06 21.55
CA ALA A 221 2.44 2.73 21.60
C ALA A 221 1.97 2.02 20.32
N LEU A 222 2.36 2.57 19.15
CA LEU A 222 2.03 1.97 17.85
C LEU A 222 2.57 0.54 17.76
N PHE A 223 3.85 0.34 18.10
CA PHE A 223 4.45 -0.99 18.11
C PHE A 223 3.77 -1.94 19.10
N ARG A 224 3.60 -1.52 20.36
CA ARG A 224 2.99 -2.32 21.43
C ARG A 224 1.60 -2.83 21.05
N TYR A 225 0.75 -1.95 20.54
CA TYR A 225 -0.66 -2.29 20.33
C TYR A 225 -0.95 -2.90 18.95
N ARG A 226 -0.15 -2.61 17.94
CA ARG A 226 -0.35 -3.16 16.59
C ARG A 226 0.51 -4.39 16.31
N HIS A 227 1.78 -4.36 16.68
CA HIS A 227 2.81 -5.32 16.26
C HIS A 227 3.70 -5.79 17.42
N PRO A 228 3.16 -6.35 18.53
CA PRO A 228 3.98 -6.88 19.63
C PRO A 228 4.61 -8.23 19.28
N ILE A 229 5.19 -8.34 18.09
CA ILE A 229 5.87 -9.53 17.58
C ILE A 229 7.31 -9.14 17.31
N LYS A 230 8.24 -10.05 17.62
CA LYS A 230 9.64 -9.88 17.24
C LYS A 230 9.73 -9.52 15.74
N PRO A 231 10.33 -8.36 15.39
CA PRO A 231 10.49 -7.99 13.99
C PRO A 231 11.22 -9.10 13.22
N PRO A 232 10.79 -9.43 11.99
CA PRO A 232 11.57 -10.29 11.12
C PRO A 232 13.02 -9.75 10.97
N PRO A 233 14.03 -10.60 10.76
CA PRO A 233 15.45 -10.21 10.78
C PRO A 233 15.81 -8.98 9.92
N ASN A 234 15.09 -8.76 8.82
CA ASN A 234 15.38 -7.69 7.86
C ASN A 234 14.66 -6.36 8.18
N TYR A 235 13.92 -6.27 9.28
CA TYR A 235 13.26 -5.00 9.67
C TYR A 235 14.23 -3.97 10.25
N ARG A 236 15.50 -4.34 10.47
CA ARG A 236 16.58 -3.36 10.72
C ARG A 236 16.90 -2.50 9.49
N PHE A 237 16.41 -2.87 8.30
CA PHE A 237 16.59 -2.11 7.06
C PHE A 237 16.24 -0.62 7.23
N PHE A 238 15.16 -0.30 7.95
CA PHE A 238 14.82 1.11 8.18
C PHE A 238 15.93 1.84 8.94
N LEU A 239 16.24 1.39 10.16
CA LEU A 239 17.20 2.08 11.03
C LEU A 239 18.63 2.03 10.51
N GLY A 240 19.01 0.92 9.85
CA GLY A 240 20.37 0.69 9.39
C GLY A 240 20.68 1.29 8.02
N ASP A 241 19.72 1.28 7.10
CA ASP A 241 19.97 1.60 5.69
C ASP A 241 19.14 2.80 5.20
N LEU A 242 17.81 2.77 5.37
CA LEU A 242 16.94 3.79 4.78
C LEU A 242 16.90 5.11 5.58
N LYS A 243 16.74 5.05 6.90
CA LYS A 243 16.62 6.22 7.78
C LYS A 243 17.85 7.14 7.67
N PRO A 244 19.11 6.66 7.71
CA PRO A 244 20.27 7.54 7.55
C PRO A 244 20.30 8.28 6.21
N LEU A 245 19.83 7.63 5.13
CA LEU A 245 19.73 8.28 3.82
C LEU A 245 18.66 9.37 3.82
N LEU A 246 17.50 9.12 4.41
CA LEU A 246 16.42 10.11 4.53
C LEU A 246 16.82 11.29 5.43
N GLU A 247 17.46 11.04 6.57
CA GLU A 247 17.95 12.09 7.48
C GLU A 247 18.95 13.01 6.78
N SER A 248 19.82 12.47 5.91
CA SER A 248 20.76 13.30 5.15
C SER A 248 20.08 14.28 4.19
N LEU A 249 18.83 14.00 3.80
CA LEU A 249 18.01 14.84 2.92
C LEU A 249 17.15 15.84 3.70
N ALA A 250 16.82 15.52 4.96
CA ALA A 250 15.88 16.26 5.80
C ALA A 250 16.31 17.73 6.05
N ALA A 251 17.60 18.03 5.92
CA ALA A 251 18.11 19.40 6.02
C ALA A 251 17.50 20.36 4.98
N ASN A 252 17.07 19.84 3.81
CA ASN A 252 16.57 20.65 2.71
C ASN A 252 15.25 20.14 2.12
N LYS A 253 14.77 18.98 2.56
CA LYS A 253 13.57 18.30 2.03
C LYS A 253 12.67 17.90 3.18
N HIS A 254 11.36 17.96 3.02
CA HIS A 254 10.43 17.37 3.97
C HIS A 254 10.20 15.90 3.63
N ILE A 255 10.35 15.02 4.62
CA ILE A 255 10.24 13.58 4.42
C ILE A 255 8.96 13.06 5.10
N PHE A 256 8.13 12.34 4.36
CA PHE A 256 6.90 11.72 4.84
C PHE A 256 6.98 10.21 4.70
N LEU A 257 6.81 9.47 5.80
CA LEU A 257 6.65 8.02 5.78
C LEU A 257 5.20 7.67 6.06
N ILE A 258 4.49 7.13 5.06
CA ILE A 258 3.05 6.91 5.13
C ILE A 258 2.74 5.41 4.95
N SER A 259 2.11 4.79 5.96
CA SER A 259 1.91 3.33 6.03
C SER A 259 0.48 2.86 6.33
N GLY A 260 0.10 1.69 5.81
CA GLY A 260 -1.28 1.18 5.82
C GLY A 260 -1.63 0.16 6.91
N ASP A 261 -0.63 -0.52 7.49
CA ASP A 261 -0.79 -1.75 8.26
C ASP A 261 -1.28 -1.52 9.71
N ILE A 262 -2.33 -0.71 9.89
CA ILE A 262 -3.06 -0.49 11.15
C ILE A 262 -4.58 -0.66 10.92
N GLY A 263 -5.40 -0.41 11.94
CA GLY A 263 -6.86 -0.35 11.79
C GLY A 263 -7.60 -1.68 11.63
N GLY A 264 -6.93 -2.82 11.38
CA GLY A 264 -7.52 -4.14 11.05
C GLY A 264 -8.48 -4.78 12.09
N GLY A 265 -9.63 -4.15 12.32
CA GLY A 265 -10.70 -4.56 13.22
C GLY A 265 -10.96 -3.59 14.37
N ARG A 266 -12.06 -3.83 15.11
CA ARG A 266 -12.61 -2.93 16.17
C ARG A 266 -11.68 -2.64 17.35
N LYS A 267 -10.63 -3.43 17.53
CA LYS A 267 -9.68 -3.31 18.66
C LYS A 267 -8.45 -2.47 18.34
N TYR A 268 -8.28 -2.09 17.08
CA TYR A 268 -7.16 -1.28 16.63
C TYR A 268 -7.62 0.15 16.36
N LEU A 269 -6.68 1.08 16.48
CA LEU A 269 -6.82 2.46 16.05
C LEU A 269 -6.49 2.59 14.55
N GLN A 270 -7.10 3.59 13.93
CA GLN A 270 -7.20 3.77 12.48
C GLN A 270 -6.20 4.80 11.95
N THR A 271 -5.67 5.66 12.82
CA THR A 271 -4.71 6.71 12.47
C THR A 271 -3.63 6.80 13.53
N PHE A 272 -2.39 6.99 13.08
CA PHE A 272 -1.26 7.38 13.90
C PHE A 272 -0.53 8.54 13.21
N TYR A 273 -0.09 9.51 14.01
CA TYR A 273 0.70 10.64 13.55
C TYR A 273 1.88 10.90 14.50
N LEU A 274 3.04 11.20 13.92
CA LEU A 274 4.17 11.71 14.66
C LEU A 274 4.98 12.61 13.74
N GLU A 275 5.23 13.84 14.18
CA GLU A 275 6.13 14.76 13.50
C GLU A 275 7.42 14.89 14.32
N GLU A 276 8.54 14.58 13.67
CA GLU A 276 9.89 14.84 14.15
C GLU A 276 10.49 15.99 13.33
N PRO A 277 11.58 16.64 13.81
CA PRO A 277 12.24 17.72 13.06
C PRO A 277 12.62 17.34 11.62
N ASP A 278 12.96 16.07 11.39
CA ASP A 278 13.48 15.59 10.10
C ASP A 278 12.44 14.84 9.26
N MET A 279 11.42 14.25 9.91
CA MET A 279 10.52 13.27 9.29
C MET A 279 9.12 13.33 9.90
N THR A 280 8.11 13.22 9.05
CA THR A 280 6.71 13.01 9.46
C THR A 280 6.31 11.56 9.22
N TYR A 281 5.76 10.91 10.23
CA TYR A 281 5.29 9.54 10.18
C TYR A 281 3.77 9.52 10.28
N VAL A 282 3.15 8.85 9.31
CA VAL A 282 1.70 8.69 9.23
C VAL A 282 1.41 7.21 9.08
N ALA A 283 0.47 6.69 9.85
CA ALA A 283 -0.18 5.43 9.51
C ALA A 283 -1.68 5.62 9.46
N THR A 284 -2.34 5.03 8.48
CA THR A 284 -3.80 5.03 8.35
C THR A 284 -4.29 3.66 7.90
N GLY A 285 -5.42 3.21 8.43
CA GLY A 285 -5.96 1.90 8.08
C GLY A 285 -7.40 1.72 8.56
N MET A 286 -8.10 0.76 7.96
CA MET A 286 -9.52 0.53 8.22
C MET A 286 -9.79 -0.79 8.92
N GLY A 287 -10.87 -0.81 9.69
CA GLY A 287 -11.35 -2.01 10.41
C GLY A 287 -12.80 -2.35 10.18
N ASN A 288 -13.46 -1.68 9.23
CA ASN A 288 -14.90 -1.69 9.05
C ASN A 288 -15.63 -1.21 10.32
N THR A 289 -15.21 -0.05 10.82
CA THR A 289 -15.68 0.56 12.08
C THR A 289 -16.11 2.01 11.90
N PRO A 290 -16.92 2.59 12.82
CA PRO A 290 -17.23 4.02 12.78
C PRO A 290 -16.02 4.95 12.95
N ARG A 291 -14.87 4.44 13.38
CA ARG A 291 -13.62 5.21 13.51
C ARG A 291 -12.79 5.23 12.25
N ASP A 292 -13.16 4.45 11.23
CA ASP A 292 -12.41 4.40 9.98
C ASP A 292 -12.30 5.81 9.39
N SER A 293 -11.10 6.17 8.97
CA SER A 293 -10.74 7.48 8.44
C SER A 293 -9.78 7.35 7.28
N PHE A 294 -9.57 8.46 6.57
CA PHE A 294 -8.53 8.63 5.57
C PHE A 294 -7.73 9.88 5.86
N VAL A 295 -6.57 9.99 5.22
CA VAL A 295 -5.74 11.21 5.29
C VAL A 295 -5.90 11.96 3.98
N ASN A 296 -6.38 13.19 4.08
CA ASN A 296 -6.30 14.15 2.98
C ASN A 296 -4.95 14.86 3.07
N VAL A 297 -4.23 14.89 1.95
CA VAL A 297 -2.93 15.56 1.82
C VAL A 297 -3.09 16.68 0.83
N SER A 298 -2.82 17.92 1.25
CA SER A 298 -2.80 19.07 0.35
C SER A 298 -1.38 19.59 0.21
N VAL A 299 -1.00 19.96 -1.01
CA VAL A 299 0.30 20.54 -1.34
C VAL A 299 0.04 21.91 -1.97
N LYS A 300 0.57 22.96 -1.34
CA LYS A 300 0.43 24.35 -1.80
C LYS A 300 1.78 25.04 -1.82
N ALA A 301 2.25 25.38 -3.01
CA ALA A 301 3.58 25.93 -3.27
C ALA A 301 4.69 25.11 -2.57
N GLY A 302 4.56 23.78 -2.61
CA GLY A 302 5.48 22.84 -1.95
C GLY A 302 5.28 22.68 -0.44
N VAL A 303 4.36 23.40 0.20
CA VAL A 303 4.00 23.21 1.60
C VAL A 303 2.95 22.12 1.71
N VAL A 304 3.21 21.10 2.52
CA VAL A 304 2.32 19.96 2.75
C VAL A 304 1.50 20.19 4.01
N SER A 305 0.19 19.96 3.93
CA SER A 305 -0.70 19.89 5.09
C SER A 305 -1.47 18.59 5.08
N LEU A 306 -1.65 17.99 6.26
CA LEU A 306 -2.31 16.70 6.44
C LEU A 306 -3.56 16.88 7.31
N GLU A 307 -4.66 16.24 6.93
CA GLU A 307 -5.91 16.25 7.68
C GLU A 307 -6.49 14.84 7.74
N ASN A 308 -6.93 14.41 8.92
CA ASN A 308 -7.66 13.16 9.07
C ASN A 308 -9.16 13.42 8.89
N ILE A 309 -9.81 12.64 8.03
CA ILE A 309 -11.26 12.74 7.79
C ILE A 309 -11.93 11.41 8.14
N ASN A 310 -12.89 11.45 9.07
CA ASN A 310 -13.66 10.26 9.44
C ASN A 310 -14.66 9.86 8.34
N PHE A 311 -14.63 8.60 7.92
CA PHE A 311 -15.53 8.10 6.87
C PHE A 311 -17.00 8.12 7.23
N SER A 312 -17.35 7.92 8.51
CA SER A 312 -18.74 7.80 8.95
C SER A 312 -19.37 9.15 9.24
N THR A 313 -18.62 10.11 9.82
CA THR A 313 -19.13 11.44 10.22
C THR A 313 -18.73 12.57 9.27
N GLY A 314 -17.63 12.43 8.52
CA GLY A 314 -17.08 13.48 7.67
C GLY A 314 -16.34 14.55 8.48
N GLU A 315 -16.19 14.30 9.78
CA GLU A 315 -15.47 15.16 10.69
C GLU A 315 -14.00 15.21 10.28
N LYS A 316 -13.52 16.43 10.09
CA LYS A 316 -12.14 16.79 9.83
C LYS A 316 -11.42 16.99 11.16
N SER A 317 -10.22 16.47 11.28
CA SER A 317 -9.41 16.55 12.49
C SER A 317 -7.94 16.77 12.16
N ALA A 318 -7.29 17.63 12.94
CA ALA A 318 -5.85 17.84 12.89
C ALA A 318 -5.11 16.51 13.17
N MET A 319 -4.01 16.26 12.46
CA MET A 319 -3.28 15.00 12.57
C MET A 319 -2.63 14.81 13.94
N GLU A 320 -2.26 15.91 14.59
CA GLU A 320 -1.67 15.98 15.94
C GLU A 320 -2.56 15.34 17.00
N ASN A 321 -3.87 15.23 16.74
CA ASN A 321 -4.81 14.54 17.63
C ASN A 321 -4.63 13.02 17.65
N PHE A 322 -3.82 12.45 16.74
CA PHE A 322 -3.63 10.99 16.58
C PHE A 322 -2.22 10.53 16.99
N GLY A 323 -1.58 11.27 17.90
CA GLY A 323 -0.25 10.97 18.42
C GLY A 323 -0.20 9.91 19.53
N TYR A 324 0.93 9.88 20.21
CA TYR A 324 1.21 8.92 21.29
C TYR A 324 0.16 8.98 22.42
N GLU A 325 -0.21 10.18 22.91
CA GLU A 325 -1.17 10.30 24.00
C GLU A 325 -2.57 9.77 23.62
N TYR A 326 -2.98 9.95 22.36
CA TYR A 326 -4.25 9.42 21.86
C TYR A 326 -4.27 7.89 21.94
N TRP A 327 -3.21 7.25 21.46
CA TRP A 327 -3.07 5.79 21.49
C TRP A 327 -3.05 5.25 22.92
N GLU A 328 -2.21 5.80 23.79
CA GLU A 328 -2.13 5.38 25.19
C GLU A 328 -3.45 5.59 25.94
N SER A 329 -4.16 6.70 25.67
CA SER A 329 -5.44 6.99 26.32
C SER A 329 -6.54 6.02 25.89
N PHE A 330 -6.64 5.74 24.58
CA PHE A 330 -7.60 4.75 24.06
C PHE A 330 -7.42 3.39 24.73
N TYR A 331 -6.19 2.87 24.78
CA TYR A 331 -5.94 1.54 25.33
C TYR A 331 -6.02 1.48 26.86
N ARG A 332 -5.74 2.59 27.56
CA ARG A 332 -5.99 2.72 29.01
C ARG A 332 -7.49 2.69 29.34
N GLU A 333 -8.31 3.33 28.51
CA GLU A 333 -9.77 3.38 28.66
C GLU A 333 -10.49 2.13 28.16
N ASN A 334 -9.81 1.34 27.31
CA ASN A 334 -10.33 0.09 26.73
C ASN A 334 -9.36 -1.09 27.02
N PRO A 335 -9.17 -1.46 28.30
CA PRO A 335 -8.14 -2.43 28.71
C PRO A 335 -8.34 -3.83 28.10
N GLU A 336 -9.55 -4.20 27.70
CA GLU A 336 -9.84 -5.46 27.00
C GLU A 336 -9.25 -5.51 25.59
N TYR A 337 -9.05 -4.35 24.93
CA TYR A 337 -8.34 -4.27 23.66
C TYR A 337 -6.83 -4.33 23.88
N ALA A 338 -6.32 -3.67 24.92
CA ALA A 338 -4.90 -3.73 25.30
C ALA A 338 -4.47 -5.16 25.61
N ALA A 339 -5.21 -5.87 26.48
CA ALA A 339 -4.89 -7.24 26.87
C ALA A 339 -4.88 -8.21 25.67
N LYS A 340 -5.77 -8.00 24.68
CA LYS A 340 -5.79 -8.81 23.45
C LYS A 340 -4.66 -8.47 22.50
N ALA A 341 -4.20 -7.23 22.47
CA ALA A 341 -2.99 -6.86 21.74
C ALA A 341 -1.78 -7.56 22.37
N ASP A 342 -1.65 -7.49 23.69
CA ASP A 342 -0.54 -8.10 24.44
C ASP A 342 -0.50 -9.64 24.38
N GLN A 343 -1.65 -10.30 24.25
CA GLN A 343 -1.72 -11.76 24.13
C GLN A 343 -1.09 -12.32 22.85
N ILE A 344 -0.94 -11.52 21.79
CA ILE A 344 -0.31 -11.93 20.52
C ILE A 344 1.16 -12.35 20.75
N ASP A 345 1.84 -11.77 21.74
CA ASP A 345 3.23 -12.12 22.09
C ASP A 345 3.35 -13.52 22.75
N LYS A 346 2.27 -14.01 23.38
CA LYS A 346 2.29 -15.29 24.12
C LYS A 346 1.99 -16.52 23.27
N GLN A 347 1.36 -16.36 22.11
CA GLN A 347 0.90 -17.48 21.27
C GLN A 347 1.89 -17.93 20.19
N ARG A 348 3.07 -17.29 20.07
CA ARG A 348 4.10 -17.62 19.07
C ARG A 348 5.46 -18.02 19.67
N LYS A 349 5.50 -18.29 20.98
CA LYS A 349 6.58 -19.05 21.65
C LYS A 349 6.17 -20.51 21.73
#